data_AF-A0A7C3CQP2-F1
#
_entry.id   AF-A0A7C3CQP2-F1
#
_cell.length_a   1.000
_cell.length_b   1.000
_cell.length_c   1.000
_cell.angle_alpha   90.00
_cell.angle_beta   90.00
_cell.angle_gamma   90.00
#
_symmetry.space_group_name_H-M   'P 1'
#
loop_
_entity.id
_entity.type
_entity.pdbx_description
1 polymer ?
#
loop_
_entity_poly.entity_id
_entity_poly.type
_entity_poly.pdbx_seq_one_letter_code
_entity_poly.pdbx_strand_id
1 'polypeptide(L)'
;MKSFPPEKKSTHELPLKLLEWSGALIAVAAAIMLSLNITISPWAFVLYFISSVILAIWGWYSGAYAIAVQNMVFMLINSIAIYRWLIIAQ
;
A
#
# COMPACT_ATOMS: atom_id res chain seq x y z
N MET A 1 -15.69 -11.63 40.29
CA MET A 1 -15.51 -11.67 38.83
C MET A 1 -15.80 -10.25 38.32
N LYS A 2 -14.78 -9.38 38.21
CA LYS A 2 -14.97 -8.04 37.65
C LYS A 2 -15.14 -8.24 36.16
N SER A 3 -16.37 -8.16 35.66
CA SER A 3 -16.63 -8.09 34.23
C SER A 3 -16.00 -6.79 33.72
N PHE A 4 -14.82 -6.91 33.13
CA PHE A 4 -14.21 -5.84 32.36
C PHE A 4 -15.25 -5.38 31.32
N PRO A 5 -15.67 -4.10 31.30
CA PRO A 5 -16.54 -3.63 30.23
C PRO A 5 -15.82 -3.83 28.90
N PRO A 6 -16.52 -4.22 27.81
CA PRO A 6 -15.90 -4.35 26.51
C PRO A 6 -15.28 -2.99 26.14
N GLU A 7 -13.96 -3.00 25.93
CA GLU A 7 -13.21 -1.84 25.46
C GLU A 7 -13.87 -1.35 24.17
N LYS A 8 -14.48 -0.18 24.24
CA LYS A 8 -15.19 0.43 23.12
C LYS A 8 -14.12 0.84 22.12
N LYS A 9 -13.79 -0.06 21.18
CA LYS A 9 -12.82 0.19 20.10
C LYS A 9 -13.07 1.58 19.55
N SER A 10 -12.04 2.42 19.63
CA SER A 10 -12.13 3.80 19.18
C SER A 10 -12.58 3.78 17.73
N THR A 11 -13.61 4.55 17.38
CA THR A 11 -14.23 4.57 16.04
C THR A 11 -13.23 4.84 14.89
N HIS A 12 -12.02 5.31 15.21
CA HIS A 12 -10.91 5.51 14.29
C HIS A 12 -10.15 4.22 13.92
N GLU A 13 -10.32 3.11 14.64
CA GLU A 13 -9.60 1.85 14.36
C GLU A 13 -10.08 1.14 13.10
N LEU A 14 -11.38 1.22 12.81
CA LEU A 14 -12.00 0.60 11.63
C LEU A 14 -11.48 1.20 10.31
N PRO A 15 -11.48 2.53 10.11
CA PRO A 15 -10.96 3.11 8.86
C PRO A 15 -9.46 2.85 8.68
N LEU A 16 -8.66 2.88 9.75
CA LEU A 16 -7.23 2.57 9.65
C LEU A 16 -6.98 1.12 9.26
N LYS A 17 -7.71 0.17 9.84
CA LYS A 17 -7.63 -1.25 9.43
C LYS A 17 -8.02 -1.46 7.97
N LEU A 18 -9.03 -0.74 7.49
CA LEU A 18 -9.44 -0.84 6.09
C LEU A 18 -8.33 -0.32 5.16
N LEU A 19 -7.69 0.80 5.51
CA LEU A 19 -6.54 1.34 4.78
C LEU A 19 -5.35 0.36 4.79
N GLU A 20 -5.02 -0.22 5.94
CA GLU A 20 -3.95 -1.22 6.10
C GLU A 20 -4.13 -2.39 5.14
N TRP A 21 -5.29 -3.05 5.23
CA TRP A 21 -5.57 -4.26 4.48
C TRP A 21 -5.79 -3.99 3.00
N SER A 22 -6.45 -2.88 2.63
CA SER A 22 -6.61 -2.52 1.22
C SER A 22 -5.26 -2.22 0.57
N GLY A 23 -4.39 -1.44 1.23
CA GLY A 23 -3.04 -1.17 0.78
C GLY A 23 -2.23 -2.46 0.59
N ALA A 24 -2.25 -3.34 1.59
CA ALA A 24 -1.54 -4.62 1.53
C ALA A 24 -2.04 -5.53 0.39
N LEU A 25 -3.36 -5.68 0.23
CA LEU A 25 -3.93 -6.52 -0.83
C LEU A 25 -3.59 -5.98 -2.23
N ILE A 26 -3.62 -4.66 -2.43
CA ILE A 26 -3.24 -4.04 -3.70
C ILE A 26 -1.75 -4.27 -3.99
N ALA A 27 -0.86 -4.12 -3.00
CA ALA A 27 0.57 -4.41 -3.16
C ALA A 27 0.80 -5.86 -3.57
N VAL A 28 0.13 -6.81 -2.93
CA VAL A 28 0.27 -8.24 -3.24
C VAL A 28 -0.24 -8.53 -4.66
N ALA A 29 -1.40 -8.00 -5.04
CA ALA A 29 -1.93 -8.15 -6.39
C ALA A 29 -0.98 -7.57 -7.45
N ALA A 30 -0.40 -6.39 -7.18
CA ALA A 30 0.61 -5.79 -8.04
C ALA A 30 1.87 -6.67 -8.15
N ALA A 31 2.37 -7.23 -7.05
CA ALA A 31 3.51 -8.14 -7.05
C ALA A 31 3.27 -9.40 -7.89
N ILE A 32 2.09 -10.01 -7.74
CA ILE A 32 1.68 -11.17 -8.54
C ILE A 32 1.62 -10.79 -10.02
N MET A 33 0.99 -9.66 -10.35
CA MET A 33 0.90 -9.20 -11.73
C MET A 33 2.27 -8.90 -12.35
N LEU A 34 3.20 -8.36 -11.57
CA LEU A 34 4.57 -8.11 -12.00
C LEU A 34 5.32 -9.44 -12.21
N SER A 35 5.13 -10.43 -11.33
CA SER A 35 5.83 -11.72 -11.41
C SER A 35 5.38 -12.60 -12.58
N LEU A 36 4.16 -12.41 -13.08
CA LEU A 36 3.66 -13.10 -14.28
C LEU A 36 4.41 -12.72 -15.55
N ASN A 37 5.11 -11.56 -15.57
CA ASN A 37 5.91 -11.08 -16.70
C ASN A 37 5.19 -11.16 -18.06
N ILE A 38 3.94 -10.72 -18.09
CA ILE A 38 3.08 -10.64 -19.29
C ILE A 38 3.04 -9.20 -19.81
N THR A 39 2.45 -8.97 -20.98
CA THR A 39 2.36 -7.65 -21.63
C THR A 39 1.78 -6.56 -20.72
N ILE A 40 0.88 -6.92 -19.80
CA ILE A 40 0.28 -5.95 -18.87
C ILE A 40 1.14 -5.68 -17.63
N SER A 41 2.20 -6.45 -17.36
CA SER A 41 3.02 -6.36 -16.14
C SER A 41 3.57 -4.96 -15.83
N PRO A 42 3.90 -4.07 -16.78
CA PRO A 42 4.25 -2.68 -16.45
C PRO A 42 3.17 -1.90 -15.67
N TRP A 43 1.89 -2.24 -15.85
CA TRP A 43 0.79 -1.63 -15.08
C TRP A 43 0.82 -2.02 -13.59
N ALA A 44 1.56 -3.07 -13.21
CA ALA A 44 1.77 -3.42 -11.81
C ALA A 44 2.45 -2.29 -11.03
N PHE A 45 3.33 -1.51 -11.66
CA PHE A 45 3.98 -0.36 -11.00
C PHE A 45 2.98 0.73 -10.63
N VAL A 46 1.90 0.91 -11.40
CA VAL A 46 0.81 1.85 -11.08
C VAL A 46 0.03 1.36 -9.86
N LEU A 47 -0.32 0.07 -9.82
CA LEU A 47 -1.00 -0.52 -8.67
C LEU A 47 -0.13 -0.44 -7.41
N TYR A 48 1.17 -0.73 -7.54
CA TYR A 48 2.12 -0.61 -6.45
C TYR A 48 2.27 0.84 -5.96
N PHE A 49 2.24 1.82 -6.86
CA PHE A 49 2.24 3.24 -6.50
C PHE A 49 1.00 3.62 -5.68
N ILE A 50 -0.19 3.20 -6.11
CA ILE A 50 -1.45 3.44 -5.39
C ILE A 50 -1.40 2.78 -4.00
N SER A 51 -0.97 1.52 -3.93
CA SER A 51 -0.80 0.81 -2.66
C SER A 51 0.16 1.54 -1.71
N SER A 52 1.30 2.01 -2.24
CA SER A 52 2.29 2.70 -1.40
C SER A 52 1.80 4.06 -0.91
N VAL A 53 0.97 4.78 -1.66
CA VAL A 53 0.27 5.97 -1.14
C VAL A 53 -0.64 5.60 0.05
N ILE A 54 -1.45 4.54 -0.09
CA ILE A 54 -2.37 4.09 0.95
C ILE A 54 -1.60 3.69 2.22
N LEU A 55 -0.55 2.87 2.07
CA LEU A 55 0.26 2.38 3.19
C LEU A 55 1.14 3.47 3.81
N ALA A 56 1.56 4.48 3.03
CA ALA A 56 2.25 5.64 3.58
C ALA A 56 1.32 6.46 4.48
N ILE A 57 0.10 6.73 4.02
CA ILE A 57 -0.93 7.43 4.80
C ILE A 57 -1.26 6.62 6.06
N TRP A 58 -1.57 5.33 5.91
CA TRP A 58 -1.86 4.47 7.03
C TRP A 58 -0.72 4.45 8.05
N GLY A 59 0.51 4.22 7.61
CA GLY A 59 1.68 4.13 8.48
C GLY A 59 1.93 5.42 9.27
N TRP A 60 1.63 6.57 8.68
CA TRP A 60 1.75 7.87 9.36
C TRP A 60 0.71 8.02 10.47
N TYR A 61 -0.55 7.66 10.21
CA TYR A 61 -1.65 7.78 11.17
C TYR A 61 -1.72 6.63 12.20
N SER A 62 -1.13 5.47 11.90
CA SER A 62 -1.05 4.33 12.81
C SER A 62 0.18 4.36 13.73
N GLY A 63 1.11 5.30 13.53
CA GLY A 63 2.39 5.38 14.25
C GLY A 63 3.47 4.43 13.71
N ALA A 64 3.19 3.70 12.63
CA ALA A 64 4.17 2.86 11.94
C ALA A 64 5.04 3.68 10.96
N TYR A 65 5.81 4.64 11.49
CA TYR A 65 6.60 5.58 10.69
C TYR A 65 7.62 4.92 9.76
N ALA A 66 8.22 3.79 10.17
CA ALA A 66 9.14 3.04 9.33
C ALA A 66 8.46 2.53 8.04
N ILE A 67 7.24 2.00 8.17
CA ILE A 67 6.42 1.56 7.03
C ILE A 67 6.02 2.78 6.18
N ALA A 68 5.70 3.91 6.81
CA ALA A 68 5.33 5.12 6.09
C ALA A 68 6.47 5.62 5.19
N VAL A 69 7.66 5.78 5.75
CA VAL A 69 8.86 6.23 5.02
C VAL A 69 9.26 5.24 3.93
N GLN A 70 9.22 3.93 4.22
CA GLN A 70 9.49 2.90 3.22
C GLN A 70 8.54 3.02 2.02
N ASN A 71 7.26 3.24 2.26
CA ASN A 71 6.29 3.40 1.19
C ASN A 71 6.46 4.72 0.42
N MET A 72 6.93 5.80 1.05
CA MET A 72 7.32 7.01 0.32
C MET A 72 8.49 6.76 -0.65
N VAL A 73 9.48 5.97 -0.25
CA VAL A 73 10.58 5.57 -1.15
C VAL A 73 10.04 4.68 -2.28
N PHE A 74 9.13 3.76 -1.98
CA PHE A 74 8.46 2.95 -3.01
C PHE A 74 7.66 3.79 -3.99
N MET A 75 7.02 4.88 -3.56
CA MET A 75 6.37 5.81 -4.49
C MET A 75 7.36 6.35 -5.52
N LEU A 76 8.55 6.80 -5.09
CA LEU A 76 9.60 7.29 -6.01
C LEU A 76 10.09 6.20 -6.97
N ILE A 77 10.35 4.99 -6.46
CA ILE A 77 10.78 3.85 -7.28
C ILE A 77 9.72 3.51 -8.32
N ASN A 78 8.45 3.45 -7.92
CA ASN A 78 7.34 3.15 -8.82
C ASN A 78 7.12 4.27 -9.85
N SER A 79 7.29 5.55 -9.49
CA SER A 79 7.26 6.65 -10.47
C SER A 79 8.34 6.50 -11.53
N ILE A 80 9.57 6.15 -11.15
CA ILE A 80 10.67 5.88 -12.10
C ILE A 80 10.33 4.67 -12.97
N ALA A 81 9.79 3.60 -12.39
CA ALA A 81 9.40 2.42 -13.14
C ALA A 81 8.28 2.71 -14.15
N ILE A 82 7.25 3.48 -13.76
CA ILE A 82 6.19 3.94 -14.66
C ILE A 82 6.79 4.74 -15.81
N TYR A 83 7.66 5.71 -15.52
CA TYR A 83 8.30 6.51 -16.57
C TYR A 83 9.11 5.65 -17.55
N ARG A 84 9.90 4.69 -17.04
CA ARG A 84 10.75 3.84 -17.89
C ARG A 84 9.95 2.83 -18.71
N TRP A 85 8.95 2.18 -18.11
CA TRP A 85 8.30 1.00 -18.70
C TRP A 85 6.96 1.30 -19.37
N LEU A 86 6.22 2.32 -18.92
CA LEU A 86 4.93 2.70 -19.50
C LEU A 86 5.02 3.91 -20.43
N ILE A 87 6.07 4.73 -20.36
CA ILE A 87 6.18 5.94 -21.20
C ILE A 87 7.28 5.77 -22.26
N ILE A 88 8.48 5.32 -21.87
CA ILE A 88 9.60 5.18 -22.81
C ILE A 88 9.53 3.87 -23.60
N ALA A 89 9.18 2.76 -22.95
CA ALA A 89 9.26 1.42 -23.53
C ALA A 89 7.97 0.94 -24.24
N GLN A 90 7.08 1.87 -24.64
CA GLN A 90 5.88 1.52 -25.43
C GLN A 90 6.20 1.25 -26.90
#